data_AF-A0A1Q7X785-F1
#
_entry.id   AF-A0A1Q7X785-F1
#
_cell.length_a   1.000
_cell.length_b   1.000
_cell.length_c   1.000
_cell.angle_alpha   90.00
_cell.angle_beta   90.00
_cell.angle_gamma   90.00
#
_symmetry.space_group_name_H-M   'P 1'
#
loop_
_entity.id
_entity.type
_entity.pdbx_description
1 polymer ?
#
loop_
_entity_poly.entity_id
_entity_poly.type
_entity_poly.pdbx_seq_one_letter_code
_entity_poly.pdbx_strand_id
1 'polypeptide(L)'
;MRAPWKAFTDWVKDDVQPPPSAVPRLRDGTLVPPPQVNFPSIPANNYEQISRPAVTFLALANPLRVRNRGPLFNGEDQSGIITIEPPQVVGTGQYMILVPQVDADGDDLGGVRSPTLQAPLGTYTGWNLGRADRWPNHLCSLSGSFIPFAETRAERMLVGDPRPSLEERYGAHAGYVAAVRAATNRLVGQRLLLPADAARLISEAEASDVLR
;
A
#
# COMPACT_ATOMS: atom_id res chain seq x y z
N MET A 1 -6.01 15.15 -4.17
CA MET A 1 -6.70 14.88 -2.88
C MET A 1 -7.41 16.14 -2.41
N ARG A 2 -8.73 16.28 -2.64
CA ARG A 2 -9.50 17.50 -2.29
C ARG A 2 -10.41 17.32 -1.07
N ALA A 3 -10.93 16.11 -0.86
CA ALA A 3 -11.86 15.83 0.24
C ALA A 3 -11.28 16.08 1.64
N PRO A 4 -10.02 15.69 1.98
CA PRO A 4 -9.45 15.99 3.29
C PRO A 4 -9.34 17.49 3.58
N TRP A 5 -9.02 18.30 2.58
CA TRP A 5 -8.99 19.77 2.72
C TRP A 5 -10.38 20.36 2.97
N LYS A 6 -11.41 19.81 2.33
CA LYS A 6 -12.80 20.18 2.64
C LYS A 6 -13.16 19.80 4.07
N ALA A 7 -12.88 18.56 4.49
CA ALA A 7 -13.13 18.11 5.86
C ALA A 7 -12.39 18.98 6.91
N PHE A 8 -11.15 19.37 6.64
CA PHE A 8 -10.42 20.30 7.50
C PHE A 8 -11.10 21.69 7.55
N THR A 9 -11.54 22.20 6.40
CA THR A 9 -12.25 23.49 6.32
C THR A 9 -13.56 23.46 7.09
N ASP A 10 -14.38 22.44 6.87
CA ASP A 10 -15.67 22.25 7.55
C ASP A 10 -15.46 22.10 9.07
N TRP A 11 -14.37 21.44 9.49
CA TRP A 11 -14.04 21.33 10.91
C TRP A 11 -13.68 22.68 11.53
N VAL A 12 -12.80 23.45 10.90
CA VAL A 12 -12.35 24.75 11.43
C VAL A 12 -13.45 25.81 11.38
N LYS A 13 -14.27 25.82 10.32
CA LYS A 13 -15.30 26.85 10.12
C LYS A 13 -16.63 26.51 10.77
N ASP A 14 -17.05 25.25 10.66
CA ASP A 14 -18.43 24.84 10.94
C ASP A 14 -18.51 23.80 12.07
N ASP A 15 -17.39 23.51 12.75
CA ASP A 15 -17.26 22.48 13.82
C ASP A 15 -17.71 21.07 13.39
N VAL A 16 -17.65 20.80 12.08
CA VAL A 16 -18.00 19.48 11.54
C VAL A 16 -16.79 18.55 11.68
N GLN A 17 -16.85 17.61 12.63
CA GLN A 17 -15.79 16.63 12.86
C GLN A 17 -15.32 15.95 11.56
N PRO A 18 -13.99 15.83 11.32
CA PRO A 18 -13.47 15.13 10.15
C PRO A 18 -13.74 13.61 10.21
N PRO A 19 -13.56 12.89 9.10
CA PRO A 19 -13.56 11.43 9.11
C PRO A 19 -12.53 10.88 10.11
N PRO A 20 -12.83 9.75 10.78
CA PRO A 20 -11.89 9.13 11.72
C PRO A 20 -10.60 8.70 11.01
N SER A 21 -9.48 8.74 11.73
CA SER A 21 -8.18 8.33 11.19
C SER A 21 -8.17 6.84 10.84
N ALA A 22 -7.77 6.53 9.61
CA ALA A 22 -7.63 5.16 9.11
C ALA A 22 -6.19 4.60 9.25
N VAL A 23 -5.41 5.09 10.23
CA VAL A 23 -4.03 4.62 10.43
C VAL A 23 -4.00 3.10 10.72
N PRO A 24 -3.04 2.34 10.19
CA PRO A 24 -2.85 0.94 10.58
C PRO A 24 -2.62 0.82 12.09
N ARG A 25 -3.18 -0.21 12.74
CA ARG A 25 -3.08 -0.40 14.20
C ARG A 25 -2.82 -1.86 14.57
N LEU A 26 -2.05 -2.04 15.65
CA LEU A 26 -1.80 -3.35 16.27
C LEU A 26 -3.10 -4.07 16.65
N ARG A 27 -4.01 -3.36 17.33
CA ARG A 27 -5.29 -3.91 17.82
C ARG A 27 -6.21 -4.43 16.71
N ASP A 28 -6.08 -3.87 15.51
CA ASP A 28 -6.91 -4.20 14.35
C ASP A 28 -6.21 -5.24 13.45
N GLY A 29 -5.00 -5.69 13.81
CA GLY A 29 -4.19 -6.63 13.03
C GLY A 29 -3.66 -6.05 11.70
N THR A 30 -3.85 -4.75 11.47
CA THR A 30 -3.45 -4.08 10.22
C THR A 30 -2.03 -3.53 10.27
N LEU A 31 -1.34 -3.65 11.40
CA LEU A 31 0.04 -3.24 11.61
C LEU A 31 0.79 -4.39 12.32
N VAL A 32 1.81 -4.95 11.67
CA VAL A 32 2.49 -6.18 12.11
C VAL A 32 4.02 -6.09 11.98
N PRO A 33 4.81 -6.89 12.72
CA PRO A 33 6.24 -7.05 12.45
C PRO A 33 6.48 -7.55 11.01
N PRO A 34 7.55 -7.12 10.31
CA PRO A 34 7.78 -7.50 8.92
C PRO A 34 7.70 -9.02 8.64
N PRO A 35 8.28 -9.93 9.45
CA PRO A 35 8.17 -11.37 9.17
C PRO A 35 6.74 -11.94 9.27
N GLN A 36 5.77 -11.16 9.76
CA GLN A 36 4.36 -11.56 9.92
C GLN A 36 3.44 -10.96 8.85
N VAL A 37 3.99 -10.26 7.86
CA VAL A 37 3.20 -9.80 6.71
C VAL A 37 2.82 -11.01 5.85
N ASN A 38 1.53 -11.18 5.60
CA ASN A 38 0.96 -12.27 4.82
C ASN A 38 0.93 -11.91 3.33
N PHE A 39 2.08 -11.52 2.78
CA PHE A 39 2.17 -11.15 1.37
C PHE A 39 2.03 -12.40 0.49
N PRO A 40 1.17 -12.39 -0.54
CA PRO A 40 1.00 -13.54 -1.41
C PRO A 40 2.28 -13.81 -2.20
N SER A 41 2.56 -15.08 -2.48
CA SER A 41 3.58 -15.43 -3.48
C SER A 41 3.04 -15.02 -4.86
N ILE A 42 3.71 -14.08 -5.54
CA ILE A 42 3.33 -13.66 -6.88
C ILE A 42 4.35 -14.26 -7.86
N PRO A 43 3.97 -15.25 -8.69
CA PRO A 43 4.91 -15.90 -9.59
C PRO A 43 5.36 -14.95 -10.72
N ALA A 44 6.45 -15.34 -11.38
CA ALA A 44 6.88 -14.67 -12.61
C ALA A 44 5.76 -14.77 -13.65
N ASN A 45 5.45 -13.66 -14.30
CA ASN A 45 4.35 -13.57 -15.26
C ASN A 45 4.74 -12.73 -16.47
N ASN A 46 3.98 -12.89 -17.55
CA ASN A 46 4.17 -12.17 -18.81
C ASN A 46 2.86 -11.47 -19.22
N TYR A 47 2.13 -10.88 -18.25
CA TYR A 47 0.89 -10.16 -18.54
C TYR A 47 1.16 -8.93 -19.41
N GLU A 48 0.26 -8.67 -20.37
CA GLU A 48 0.38 -7.62 -21.38
C GLU A 48 1.72 -7.69 -22.17
N GLN A 49 2.22 -8.89 -22.42
CA GLN A 49 3.51 -9.14 -23.10
C GLN A 49 4.74 -8.54 -22.40
N ILE A 50 4.60 -8.08 -21.16
CA ILE A 50 5.71 -7.56 -20.36
C ILE A 50 6.13 -8.63 -19.37
N SER A 51 7.37 -9.10 -19.50
CA SER A 51 7.91 -10.09 -18.58
C SER A 51 8.25 -9.47 -17.22
N ARG A 52 7.73 -10.09 -16.16
CA ARG A 52 7.93 -9.67 -14.77
C ARG A 52 8.49 -10.84 -13.96
N PRO A 53 9.55 -10.61 -13.18
CA PRO A 53 10.06 -11.63 -12.27
C PRO A 53 9.04 -11.92 -11.17
N ALA A 54 9.20 -13.07 -10.51
CA ALA A 54 8.43 -13.38 -9.31
C ALA A 54 8.68 -12.32 -8.23
N VAL A 55 7.63 -12.00 -7.47
CA VAL A 55 7.70 -11.03 -6.38
C VAL A 55 7.57 -11.77 -5.06
N THR A 56 8.55 -11.55 -4.19
CA THR A 56 8.58 -12.04 -2.82
C THR A 56 8.77 -10.87 -1.89
N PHE A 57 7.94 -10.80 -0.85
CA PHE A 57 8.16 -9.85 0.22
C PHE A 57 9.39 -10.25 1.04
N LEU A 58 10.39 -9.37 1.06
CA LEU A 58 11.69 -9.68 1.67
C LEU A 58 11.70 -9.52 3.20
N ALA A 59 10.64 -8.96 3.79
CA ALA A 59 10.55 -8.63 5.21
C ALA A 59 11.75 -7.80 5.74
N LEU A 60 12.38 -7.02 4.87
CA LEU A 60 13.50 -6.15 5.22
C LEU A 60 12.98 -4.87 5.87
N ALA A 61 13.60 -4.51 6.99
CA ALA A 61 13.37 -3.23 7.66
C ALA A 61 14.70 -2.67 8.14
N ASN A 62 14.82 -1.35 8.12
CA ASN A 62 15.98 -0.67 8.70
C ASN A 62 15.91 -0.81 10.24
N PRO A 63 16.91 -1.43 10.89
CA PRO A 63 16.86 -1.64 12.33
C PRO A 63 17.00 -0.31 13.06
N LEU A 64 16.05 0.00 13.94
CA LEU A 64 16.12 1.18 14.80
C LEU A 64 16.66 0.77 16.17
N ARG A 65 17.96 0.93 16.37
CA ARG A 65 18.63 0.62 17.64
C ARG A 65 18.71 1.84 18.53
N VAL A 66 18.70 1.63 19.85
CA VAL A 66 18.98 2.70 20.81
C VAL A 66 20.42 3.18 20.61
N ARG A 67 20.60 4.51 20.47
CA ARG A 67 21.90 5.14 20.19
C ARG A 67 22.31 6.04 21.34
N ASN A 68 23.54 5.87 21.83
CA ASN A 68 24.20 6.81 22.72
C ASN A 68 24.94 7.85 21.87
N ARG A 69 24.51 9.11 22.01
CA ARG A 69 25.09 10.27 21.30
C ARG A 69 26.03 11.10 22.18
N GLY A 70 26.31 10.62 23.40
CA GLY A 70 27.13 11.29 24.39
C GLY A 70 26.33 11.95 25.51
N PRO A 71 27.00 12.31 26.61
CA PRO A 71 26.34 12.74 27.85
C PRO A 71 25.71 14.15 27.76
N LEU A 72 26.07 14.95 26.77
CA LEU A 72 25.51 16.31 26.58
C LEU A 72 24.31 16.35 25.63
N PHE A 73 23.91 15.20 25.08
CA PHE A 73 22.74 15.09 24.22
C PHE A 73 21.53 14.60 25.02
N ASN A 74 20.42 15.32 24.93
CA ASN A 74 19.15 14.88 25.51
C ASN A 74 18.32 14.15 24.44
N GLY A 75 18.06 12.86 24.66
CA GLY A 75 17.29 12.04 23.73
C GLY A 75 15.78 12.26 23.75
N GLU A 76 15.23 12.83 24.82
CA GLU A 76 13.78 13.00 24.97
C GLU A 76 13.22 14.13 24.09
N ASP A 77 13.96 15.23 23.98
CA ASP A 77 13.59 16.41 23.22
C ASP A 77 14.53 16.71 22.04
N GLN A 78 15.52 15.84 21.82
CA GLN A 78 16.56 15.98 20.79
C GLN A 78 17.41 17.25 20.93
N SER A 79 17.56 17.79 22.15
CA SER A 79 18.37 18.98 22.44
C SER A 79 19.81 18.66 22.89
N GLY A 80 20.61 19.70 23.10
CA GLY A 80 21.99 19.58 23.60
C GLY A 80 23.02 19.37 22.49
N ILE A 81 24.15 18.75 22.84
CA ILE A 81 25.31 18.59 21.96
C ILE A 81 25.61 17.10 21.76
N ILE A 82 25.66 16.66 20.50
CA ILE A 82 26.15 15.32 20.14
C ILE A 82 27.68 15.32 20.28
N THR A 83 28.20 14.55 21.24
CA THR A 83 29.65 14.46 21.49
C THR A 83 30.26 13.12 21.09
N ILE A 84 29.45 12.15 20.64
CA ILE A 84 29.90 10.84 20.16
C ILE A 84 29.40 10.63 18.73
N GLU A 85 30.33 10.58 17.77
CA GLU A 85 30.07 10.31 16.36
C GLU A 85 31.11 9.30 15.83
N PRO A 86 30.70 8.12 15.30
CA PRO A 86 29.31 7.67 15.14
C PRO A 86 28.65 7.28 16.47
N PRO A 87 27.33 7.53 16.65
CA PRO A 87 26.62 7.15 17.86
C PRO A 87 26.74 5.65 18.16
N GLN A 88 27.13 5.34 19.39
CA GLN A 88 27.32 3.97 19.84
C GLN A 88 25.96 3.28 20.03
N VAL A 89 25.88 2.00 19.67
CA VAL A 89 24.69 1.19 19.96
C VAL A 89 24.65 0.89 21.46
N VAL A 90 23.50 1.10 22.09
CA VAL A 90 23.30 0.77 23.51
C VAL A 90 22.67 -0.62 23.64
N GLY A 91 23.40 -1.56 24.24
CA GLY A 91 22.91 -2.91 24.52
C GLY A 91 22.41 -3.66 23.27
N THR A 92 21.46 -4.55 23.48
CA THR A 92 20.78 -5.33 22.42
C THR A 92 19.38 -4.81 22.10
N GLY A 93 18.95 -3.72 22.75
CA GLY A 93 17.61 -3.14 22.58
C GLY A 93 17.40 -2.58 21.18
N GLN A 94 16.27 -2.94 20.58
CA GLN A 94 15.82 -2.42 19.30
C GLN A 94 14.36 -1.98 19.42
N TYR A 95 14.03 -0.83 18.84
CA TYR A 95 12.65 -0.41 18.69
C TYR A 95 11.95 -1.36 17.71
N MET A 96 10.76 -1.79 18.07
CA MET A 96 9.94 -2.62 17.19
C MET A 96 9.60 -1.83 15.93
N ILE A 97 9.98 -2.37 14.78
CA ILE A 97 9.52 -1.87 13.49
C ILE A 97 8.28 -2.67 13.11
N LEU A 98 7.23 -1.95 12.77
CA LEU A 98 5.98 -2.52 12.27
C LEU A 98 5.67 -1.92 10.91
N VAL A 99 5.02 -2.72 10.07
CA VAL A 99 4.59 -2.35 8.71
C VAL A 99 3.13 -2.73 8.51
N PRO A 100 2.42 -2.08 7.57
CA PRO A 100 1.05 -2.46 7.26
C PRO A 100 0.93 -3.93 6.86
N GLN A 101 -0.14 -4.59 7.32
CA GLN A 101 -0.54 -5.90 6.80
C GLN A 101 -1.27 -5.71 5.47
N VAL A 102 -1.23 -6.74 4.63
CA VAL A 102 -1.86 -6.76 3.30
C VAL A 102 -3.04 -7.73 3.24
N ASP A 103 -3.91 -7.53 2.25
CA ASP A 103 -4.95 -8.49 1.88
C ASP A 103 -4.38 -9.64 1.02
N ALA A 104 -5.26 -10.52 0.55
CA ALA A 104 -4.89 -11.66 -0.30
C ALA A 104 -4.25 -11.26 -1.64
N ASP A 105 -4.40 -10.01 -2.05
CA ASP A 105 -3.83 -9.46 -3.27
C ASP A 105 -2.48 -8.80 -3.03
N GLY A 106 -2.06 -8.65 -1.77
CA GLY A 106 -0.84 -7.94 -1.42
C GLY A 106 -1.02 -6.42 -1.30
N ASP A 107 -2.26 -5.93 -1.25
CA ASP A 107 -2.59 -4.52 -1.06
C ASP A 107 -2.80 -4.19 0.43
N ASP A 108 -2.30 -3.03 0.87
CA ASP A 108 -2.35 -2.61 2.29
C ASP A 108 -3.78 -2.56 2.86
N LEU A 109 -4.02 -3.23 3.99
CA LEU A 109 -5.31 -3.22 4.70
C LEU A 109 -5.57 -1.90 5.43
N GLY A 110 -4.52 -1.28 5.96
CA GLY A 110 -4.59 -0.02 6.68
C GLY A 110 -4.49 1.20 5.76
N GLY A 111 -4.86 2.36 6.28
CA GLY A 111 -4.87 3.61 5.53
C GLY A 111 -6.22 3.90 4.84
N VAL A 112 -6.28 5.04 4.16
CA VAL A 112 -7.42 5.39 3.31
C VAL A 112 -7.27 4.64 1.99
N ARG A 113 -7.97 3.50 1.86
CA ARG A 113 -7.96 2.71 0.62
C ARG A 113 -8.62 3.49 -0.52
N SER A 114 -7.84 3.85 -1.53
CA SER A 114 -8.32 4.56 -2.73
C SER A 114 -9.31 3.70 -3.53
N PRO A 115 -10.05 4.27 -4.49
CA PRO A 115 -10.86 3.49 -5.42
C PRO A 115 -10.06 2.40 -6.13
N THR A 116 -8.80 2.68 -6.49
CA THR A 116 -7.89 1.71 -7.08
C THR A 116 -7.58 0.53 -6.15
N LEU A 117 -7.42 0.76 -4.84
CA LEU A 117 -7.22 -0.33 -3.87
C LEU A 117 -8.53 -1.07 -3.51
N GLN A 118 -9.69 -0.47 -3.77
CA GLN A 118 -11.00 -1.09 -3.52
C GLN A 118 -11.57 -1.81 -4.76
N ALA A 119 -11.09 -1.46 -5.95
CA ALA A 119 -11.35 -2.13 -7.22
C ALA A 119 -10.01 -2.33 -7.96
N PRO A 120 -9.12 -3.20 -7.44
CA PRO A 120 -7.75 -3.35 -7.94
C PRO A 120 -7.69 -4.03 -9.30
N LEU A 121 -6.72 -3.60 -10.12
CA LEU A 121 -6.31 -4.27 -11.36
C LEU A 121 -5.00 -5.05 -11.21
N GLY A 122 -4.41 -5.02 -10.02
CA GLY A 122 -3.15 -5.64 -9.67
C GLY A 122 -2.79 -5.33 -8.23
N THR A 123 -1.62 -5.78 -7.80
CA THR A 123 -1.03 -5.43 -6.51
C THR A 123 -0.29 -4.11 -6.63
N TYR A 124 -0.49 -3.22 -5.65
CA TYR A 124 0.15 -1.92 -5.54
C TYR A 124 0.99 -1.87 -4.26
N THR A 125 2.32 -1.91 -4.41
CA THR A 125 3.24 -1.84 -3.27
C THR A 125 3.94 -0.48 -3.21
N GLY A 126 4.29 -0.04 -2.00
CA GLY A 126 5.13 1.16 -1.77
C GLY A 126 6.63 0.93 -1.96
N TRP A 127 7.02 -0.19 -2.56
CA TRP A 127 8.39 -0.64 -2.72
C TRP A 127 8.54 -1.43 -4.02
N ASN A 128 9.77 -1.56 -4.53
CA ASN A 128 10.06 -2.35 -5.72
C ASN A 128 11.26 -3.27 -5.46
N LEU A 129 11.41 -4.34 -6.24
CA LEU A 129 12.55 -5.25 -6.15
C LEU A 129 13.64 -4.84 -7.12
N GLY A 130 14.88 -5.08 -6.73
CA GLY A 130 16.01 -4.96 -7.62
C GLY A 130 15.93 -5.97 -8.75
N ARG A 131 16.40 -5.56 -9.94
CA ARG A 131 16.51 -6.44 -11.10
C ARG A 131 17.45 -7.61 -10.78
N ALA A 132 17.15 -8.78 -11.33
CA ALA A 132 17.94 -10.00 -11.13
C ALA A 132 19.42 -9.83 -11.52
N ASP A 133 19.71 -9.02 -12.54
CA ASP A 133 21.05 -8.78 -13.10
C ASP A 133 21.86 -7.70 -12.38
N ARG A 134 21.27 -7.00 -11.40
CA ARG A 134 21.94 -5.89 -10.70
C ARG A 134 21.84 -5.96 -9.19
N TRP A 135 20.65 -6.23 -8.67
CA TRP A 135 20.38 -6.16 -7.24
C TRP A 135 19.34 -7.21 -6.79
N PRO A 136 19.57 -8.50 -7.09
CA PRO A 136 18.62 -9.56 -6.76
C PRO A 136 18.38 -9.63 -5.26
N ASN A 137 17.13 -9.87 -4.83
CA ASN A 137 16.75 -10.03 -3.43
C ASN A 137 17.00 -8.80 -2.53
N HIS A 138 17.02 -7.59 -3.08
CA HIS A 138 16.85 -6.38 -2.26
C HIS A 138 15.79 -5.45 -2.83
N LEU A 139 15.41 -4.47 -2.01
CA LEU A 139 14.52 -3.40 -2.42
C LEU A 139 15.24 -2.43 -3.37
N CYS A 140 14.65 -2.18 -4.52
CA CYS A 140 14.96 -1.08 -5.41
C CYS A 140 14.18 0.17 -4.94
N SER A 141 14.68 0.81 -3.88
CA SER A 141 14.06 2.00 -3.30
C SER A 141 12.63 1.79 -2.79
N LEU A 142 12.02 2.86 -2.29
CA LEU A 142 10.59 2.96 -1.97
C LEU A 142 9.79 3.50 -3.17
N SER A 143 10.28 3.25 -4.38
CA SER A 143 9.52 3.47 -5.60
C SER A 143 8.44 2.41 -5.64
N GLY A 144 7.17 2.80 -5.79
CA GLY A 144 6.08 1.83 -5.79
C GLY A 144 6.16 0.85 -6.96
N SER A 145 5.47 -0.29 -6.83
CA SER A 145 5.30 -1.26 -7.91
C SER A 145 3.83 -1.47 -8.21
N PHE A 146 3.55 -1.73 -9.48
CA PHE A 146 2.26 -2.23 -9.95
C PHE A 146 2.48 -3.59 -10.60
N ILE A 147 1.86 -4.64 -10.03
CA ILE A 147 1.94 -6.00 -10.54
C ILE A 147 0.54 -6.42 -10.99
N PRO A 148 0.22 -6.38 -12.30
CA PRO A 148 -1.12 -6.64 -12.78
C PRO A 148 -1.63 -8.03 -12.40
N PHE A 149 -2.95 -8.17 -12.30
CA PHE A 149 -3.59 -9.49 -12.32
C PHE A 149 -3.61 -10.05 -13.75
N ALA A 150 -3.71 -11.36 -13.88
CA ALA A 150 -4.02 -11.97 -15.18
C ALA A 150 -5.36 -11.43 -15.69
N GLU A 151 -5.51 -11.30 -17.00
CA GLU A 151 -6.80 -10.89 -17.56
C GLU A 151 -7.79 -12.05 -17.45
N THR A 152 -7.36 -13.25 -17.84
CA THR A 152 -8.19 -14.46 -17.86
C THR A 152 -7.81 -15.49 -16.79
N ARG A 153 -8.76 -16.37 -16.45
CA ARG A 153 -8.47 -17.52 -15.56
C ARG A 153 -7.38 -18.43 -16.15
N ALA A 154 -7.38 -18.63 -17.46
CA ALA A 154 -6.43 -19.50 -18.14
C ALA A 154 -4.99 -18.98 -17.99
N GLU A 155 -4.78 -17.68 -18.20
CA GLU A 155 -3.49 -17.01 -18.00
C GLU A 155 -3.01 -17.12 -16.56
N ARG A 156 -3.89 -16.86 -15.59
CA ARG A 156 -3.59 -17.00 -14.16
C ARG A 156 -3.11 -18.41 -13.82
N MET A 157 -3.85 -19.42 -14.30
CA MET A 157 -3.56 -20.82 -14.02
C MET A 157 -2.26 -21.30 -14.67
N LEU A 158 -1.89 -20.76 -15.83
CA LEU A 158 -0.65 -21.09 -16.53
C LEU A 158 0.59 -20.82 -15.66
N VAL A 159 0.58 -19.71 -14.91
CA VAL A 159 1.70 -19.31 -14.05
C VAL A 159 1.48 -19.65 -12.56
N GLY A 160 0.31 -20.17 -12.20
CA GLY A 160 -0.03 -20.55 -10.83
C GLY A 160 -0.20 -19.36 -9.88
N ASP A 161 -0.67 -18.20 -10.39
CA ASP A 161 -0.89 -17.01 -9.56
C ASP A 161 -2.10 -17.22 -8.63
N PRO A 162 -1.95 -17.04 -7.30
CA PRO A 162 -3.04 -17.24 -6.36
C PRO A 162 -4.09 -16.12 -6.42
N ARG A 163 -3.74 -14.94 -6.96
CA ARG A 163 -4.63 -13.78 -7.02
C ARG A 163 -5.64 -13.99 -8.17
N PRO A 164 -6.96 -13.89 -7.92
CA PRO A 164 -7.97 -14.01 -8.97
C PRO A 164 -7.72 -13.09 -10.18
N SER A 165 -7.96 -13.60 -11.39
CA SER A 165 -7.87 -12.82 -12.63
C SER A 165 -8.92 -11.71 -12.69
N LEU A 166 -8.78 -10.78 -13.63
CA LEU A 166 -9.78 -9.74 -13.88
C LEU A 166 -11.14 -10.36 -14.27
N GLU A 167 -11.13 -11.38 -15.14
CA GLU A 167 -12.31 -12.18 -15.50
C GLU A 167 -12.97 -12.80 -14.26
N GLU A 168 -12.19 -13.44 -13.37
CA GLU A 168 -12.72 -14.07 -12.15
C GLU A 168 -13.29 -13.03 -11.16
N ARG A 169 -12.73 -11.82 -11.12
CA ARG A 169 -13.16 -10.74 -10.21
C ARG A 169 -14.39 -10.00 -10.68
N TYR A 170 -14.39 -9.60 -11.95
CA TYR A 170 -15.32 -8.62 -12.48
C TYR A 170 -16.26 -9.23 -13.53
N GLY A 171 -15.91 -10.39 -14.09
CA GLY A 171 -16.65 -11.04 -15.18
C GLY A 171 -16.50 -10.33 -16.52
N ALA A 172 -16.82 -9.03 -16.58
CA ALA A 172 -16.75 -8.20 -17.78
C ALA A 172 -16.48 -6.73 -17.42
N HIS A 173 -16.24 -5.90 -18.43
CA HIS A 173 -16.04 -4.45 -18.29
C HIS A 173 -17.09 -3.78 -17.38
N ALA A 174 -18.38 -4.12 -17.55
CA ALA A 174 -19.47 -3.58 -16.73
C ALA A 174 -19.32 -3.91 -15.23
N GLY A 175 -18.76 -5.07 -14.88
CA GLY A 175 -18.49 -5.46 -13.50
C GLY A 175 -17.33 -4.67 -12.89
N TYR A 176 -16.30 -4.36 -13.68
CA TYR A 176 -15.21 -3.47 -13.24
C TYR A 176 -15.74 -2.06 -12.95
N VAL A 177 -16.54 -1.49 -13.87
CA VAL A 177 -17.19 -0.19 -13.68
C VAL A 177 -18.09 -0.20 -12.44
N ALA A 178 -18.85 -1.26 -12.21
CA ALA A 178 -19.69 -1.41 -11.01
C ALA A 178 -18.85 -1.45 -9.72
N ALA A 179 -17.70 -2.13 -9.72
CA ALA A 179 -16.78 -2.16 -8.59
C ALA A 179 -16.19 -0.77 -8.29
N VAL A 180 -15.75 -0.03 -9.33
CA VAL A 180 -15.27 1.36 -9.19
C VAL A 180 -16.37 2.27 -8.64
N ARG A 181 -17.60 2.14 -9.13
CA ARG A 181 -18.76 2.89 -8.63
C ARG A 181 -19.05 2.58 -7.15
N ALA A 182 -19.00 1.31 -6.75
CA ALA A 182 -19.19 0.92 -5.36
C ALA A 182 -18.09 1.49 -4.45
N ALA A 183 -16.82 1.40 -4.87
CA ALA A 183 -15.68 1.93 -4.14
C ALA A 183 -15.73 3.45 -3.95
N THR A 184 -16.02 4.18 -5.03
CA THR A 184 -16.12 5.64 -5.01
C THR A 184 -17.30 6.11 -4.16
N ASN A 185 -18.47 5.49 -4.29
CA ASN A 185 -19.64 5.81 -3.47
C ASN A 185 -19.38 5.56 -1.98
N ARG A 186 -18.66 4.49 -1.63
CA ARG A 186 -18.25 4.22 -0.24
C ARG A 186 -17.40 5.36 0.32
N LEU A 187 -16.41 5.81 -0.44
CA LEU A 187 -15.52 6.90 -0.01
C LEU A 187 -16.23 8.26 0.06
N VAL A 188 -17.21 8.50 -0.82
CA VAL A 188 -18.09 9.68 -0.72
C VAL A 188 -18.90 9.63 0.58
N GLY A 189 -19.52 8.49 0.89
CA GLY A 189 -20.24 8.30 2.15
C GLY A 189 -19.35 8.48 3.39
N GLN A 190 -18.06 8.14 3.28
CA GLN A 190 -17.07 8.36 4.33
C GLN A 190 -16.48 9.79 4.35
N ARG A 191 -16.87 10.66 3.41
CA ARG A 191 -16.29 12.00 3.18
C ARG A 191 -14.79 11.98 2.88
N LEU A 192 -14.28 10.87 2.36
CA LEU A 192 -12.90 10.67 1.92
C LEU A 192 -12.71 10.92 0.41
N LEU A 193 -13.81 11.08 -0.33
CA LEU A 193 -13.83 11.45 -1.74
C LEU A 193 -14.96 12.46 -1.99
N LEU A 194 -14.76 13.43 -2.88
CA LEU A 194 -15.82 14.36 -3.26
C LEU A 194 -16.74 13.71 -4.30
N PRO A 195 -18.06 14.01 -4.33
CA PRO A 195 -18.96 13.50 -5.36
C PRO A 195 -18.50 13.78 -6.79
N ALA A 196 -17.94 14.97 -7.04
CA ALA A 196 -17.39 15.32 -8.35
C ALA A 196 -16.16 14.48 -8.72
N ASP A 197 -15.30 14.17 -7.74
CA ASP A 197 -14.12 13.32 -7.97
C ASP A 197 -14.55 11.85 -8.20
N ALA A 198 -15.61 11.39 -7.53
CA ALA A 198 -16.22 10.08 -7.76
C ALA A 198 -16.81 9.96 -9.18
N ALA A 199 -17.60 10.94 -9.61
CA ALA A 199 -18.17 10.96 -10.96
C ALA A 199 -17.09 10.90 -12.05
N ARG A 200 -15.99 11.65 -11.88
CA ARG A 200 -14.84 11.60 -12.79
C ARG A 200 -14.22 10.20 -12.86
N LEU A 201 -13.93 9.58 -11.71
CA LEU A 201 -13.32 8.25 -11.67
C LEU A 201 -14.22 7.15 -12.26
N ILE A 202 -15.53 7.27 -12.08
CA ILE A 202 -16.51 6.39 -12.71
C ILE A 202 -16.47 6.56 -14.23
N SER A 203 -16.46 7.80 -14.73
CA SER A 203 -16.37 8.07 -16.17
C SER A 203 -15.07 7.57 -16.78
N GLU A 204 -13.94 7.68 -16.06
CA GLU A 204 -12.65 7.12 -16.47
C GLU A 204 -12.70 5.59 -16.55
N ALA A 205 -13.35 4.92 -15.58
CA ALA A 205 -13.54 3.47 -15.64
C ALA A 205 -14.45 3.06 -16.81
N GLU A 206 -15.55 3.79 -17.05
CA GLU A 206 -16.45 3.57 -18.19
C GLU A 206 -15.75 3.76 -19.55
N ALA A 207 -14.75 4.64 -19.62
CA ALA A 207 -13.97 4.89 -20.84
C ALA A 207 -12.82 3.90 -21.05
N SER A 208 -12.37 3.21 -20.00
CA SER A 208 -11.21 2.30 -20.03
C SER A 208 -11.44 1.05 -20.88
N ASP A 209 -10.37 0.36 -21.24
CA ASP A 209 -10.41 -0.89 -22.02
C ASP A 209 -10.31 -2.15 -21.14
N VAL A 210 -10.51 -2.04 -19.83
CA VAL A 210 -10.48 -3.18 -18.91
C VAL A 210 -11.59 -4.18 -19.27
N LEU A 211 -11.21 -5.40 -19.67
CA LEU A 211 -12.13 -6.49 -20.06
C LEU A 211 -13.10 -6.11 -21.20
N ARG A 212 -12.60 -5.39 -22.22
CA ARG A 212 -13.36 -5.05 -23.43
C ARG A 212 -13.12 -6.01 -24.59
#